data_AF-A0A0P7DV06-F1
#
_entry.id   AF-A0A0P7DV06-F1
#
_cell.length_a   1.000
_cell.length_b   1.000
_cell.length_c   1.000
_cell.angle_alpha   90.00
_cell.angle_beta   90.00
_cell.angle_gamma   90.00
#
_symmetry.space_group_name_H-M   'P 1'
#
loop_
_entity.id
_entity.type
_entity.pdbx_description
1 polymer ?
#
loop_
_entity_poly.entity_id
_entity_poly.type
_entity_poly.pdbx_seq_one_letter_code
_entity_poly.pdbx_strand_id
1 'polypeptide(L)'
;MNAKSWFNLHSWAGLFVGVLLFVTCVSGTLATLSHELEYLTDAKYRALTSSASTNYLAIENTLNQHYPQAQLLYIQRHKQDYLAIEAALKVDDSFRFVYLDAATGRLLGEGEWARISRFLRNWHMNLSMGWTGKLIVTSLSILLVILLVSSFYVYRRWWQGFMKKPAALSLYKRSSWSDWHKLFGLWSLWFIAVMAITGVWYLVEHGLQTAKVPHYVSSPPAVSEFKEQSPRKGLSPISLAAAYEAAQQAFPSLDIRYIRYPNKAYQPIEVRGYNDDILLRLRANRVYLKPSSGEVLGIQKGEELNLLPRIKDTADPLHFGNFSGIGTKLIWGLFGALMSFVSAAGIYMSWLRVKRKSTAVKWLGLSGVVAIGLVVASLLTTSLSFTERSVPNQVYSPILG
;
A
#
# COMPACT_ATOMS: atom_id res chain seq x y z
N MET A 1 -14.00 22.33 27.69
CA MET A 1 -13.06 23.27 27.00
C MET A 1 -13.86 24.36 26.30
N ASN A 2 -13.43 25.62 26.37
CA ASN A 2 -14.08 26.71 25.63
C ASN A 2 -13.61 26.73 24.14
N ALA A 3 -14.27 27.52 23.29
CA ALA A 3 -13.96 27.57 21.84
C ALA A 3 -12.50 27.97 21.55
N LYS A 4 -11.91 28.83 22.39
CA LYS A 4 -10.50 29.23 22.29
C LYS A 4 -9.56 28.06 22.58
N SER A 5 -9.86 27.25 23.59
CA SER A 5 -9.10 26.04 23.92
C SER A 5 -9.14 25.02 22.77
N TRP A 6 -10.31 24.78 22.17
CA TRP A 6 -10.42 23.89 21.01
C TRP A 6 -9.65 24.42 19.79
N PHE A 7 -9.73 25.71 19.52
CA PHE A 7 -8.95 26.34 18.44
C PHE A 7 -7.44 26.23 18.69
N ASN A 8 -7.00 26.42 19.92
CA ASN A 8 -5.60 26.26 20.29
C ASN A 8 -5.14 24.80 20.14
N LEU A 9 -5.94 23.83 20.57
CA LEU A 9 -5.65 22.40 20.39
C LEU A 9 -5.56 22.03 18.91
N HIS A 10 -6.52 22.46 18.09
CA HIS A 10 -6.53 22.23 16.65
C HIS A 10 -5.31 22.86 15.97
N SER A 11 -5.02 24.12 16.30
CA SER A 11 -3.86 24.84 15.75
C SER A 11 -2.54 24.20 16.19
N TRP A 12 -2.44 23.75 17.44
CA TRP A 12 -1.27 23.06 17.96
C TRP A 12 -1.07 21.72 17.25
N ALA A 13 -2.09 20.86 17.19
CA ALA A 13 -1.99 19.55 16.54
C ALA A 13 -1.63 19.69 15.04
N GLY A 14 -2.16 20.72 14.38
CA GLY A 14 -1.89 20.99 12.97
C GLY A 14 -0.51 21.58 12.68
N LEU A 15 0.14 22.22 13.65
CA LEU A 15 1.46 22.84 13.47
C LEU A 15 2.60 22.04 14.08
N PHE A 16 2.36 21.31 15.17
CA PHE A 16 3.39 20.58 15.93
C PHE A 16 4.27 19.73 15.01
N VAL A 17 3.65 19.00 14.07
CA VAL A 17 4.31 18.24 13.00
C VAL A 17 3.60 18.45 11.65
N GLY A 18 3.09 19.66 11.41
CA GLY A 18 2.30 19.98 10.23
C GLY A 18 3.01 19.68 8.92
N VAL A 19 4.31 19.99 8.84
CA VAL A 19 5.14 19.68 7.67
C VAL A 19 5.18 18.18 7.38
N LEU A 20 5.34 17.35 8.42
CA LEU A 20 5.40 15.91 8.27
C LEU A 20 4.03 15.36 7.84
N LEU A 21 2.95 15.83 8.47
CA LEU A 21 1.60 15.46 8.08
C LEU A 21 1.29 15.84 6.62
N PHE A 22 1.69 17.04 6.19
CA PHE A 22 1.57 17.47 4.80
C PHE A 22 2.31 16.54 3.85
N VAL A 23 3.58 16.21 4.12
CA VAL A 23 4.37 15.29 3.31
C VAL A 23 3.76 13.89 3.28
N THR A 24 3.26 13.38 4.40
CA THR A 24 2.56 12.09 4.46
C THR A 24 1.29 12.11 3.62
N CYS A 25 0.51 13.21 3.63
CA CYS A 25 -0.69 13.34 2.79
C CYS A 25 -0.34 13.37 1.29
N VAL A 26 0.68 14.15 0.90
CA VAL A 26 1.12 14.25 -0.49
C VAL A 26 1.68 12.91 -1.00
N SER A 27 2.58 12.30 -0.23
CA SER A 27 3.15 10.99 -0.57
C SER A 27 2.08 9.89 -0.64
N GLY A 28 1.08 9.91 0.25
CA GLY A 28 -0.05 8.97 0.23
C GLY A 28 -0.93 9.16 -1.00
N THR A 29 -1.23 10.41 -1.36
CA THR A 29 -1.99 10.75 -2.57
C THR A 29 -1.31 10.21 -3.83
N LEU A 30 0.02 10.41 -3.93
CA LEU A 30 0.80 9.88 -5.05
C LEU A 30 0.91 8.35 -5.01
N ALA A 31 1.07 7.75 -3.81
CA ALA A 31 1.17 6.31 -3.65
C ALA A 31 -0.10 5.57 -4.11
N THR A 32 -1.29 6.14 -3.84
CA THR A 32 -2.57 5.59 -4.33
C THR A 32 -2.58 5.45 -5.85
N LEU A 33 -2.05 6.42 -6.60
CA LEU A 33 -2.05 6.42 -8.07
C LEU A 33 -0.73 5.93 -8.66
N SER A 34 0.14 5.31 -7.86
CA SER A 34 1.51 5.07 -8.28
C SER A 34 1.67 4.07 -9.42
N HIS A 35 0.78 3.08 -9.51
CA HIS A 35 0.74 2.17 -10.66
C HIS A 35 0.23 2.85 -11.93
N GLU A 36 -0.64 3.85 -11.82
CA GLU A 36 -1.11 4.63 -12.95
C GLU A 36 -0.02 5.60 -13.43
N LEU A 37 0.78 6.14 -12.52
CA LEU A 37 1.99 6.88 -12.90
C LEU A 37 2.95 5.98 -13.69
N GLU A 38 3.21 4.76 -13.21
CA GLU A 38 4.00 3.76 -13.94
C GLU A 38 3.42 3.47 -15.32
N TYR A 39 2.11 3.18 -15.39
CA TYR A 39 1.36 2.97 -16.63
C TYR A 39 1.55 4.13 -17.62
N LEU A 40 1.52 5.38 -17.17
CA LEU A 40 1.71 6.54 -18.04
C LEU A 40 3.16 6.70 -18.50
N THR A 41 4.14 6.32 -17.67
CA THR A 41 5.57 6.54 -17.95
C THR A 41 6.23 5.50 -18.85
N ASP A 42 5.81 4.23 -18.79
CA ASP A 42 6.47 3.15 -19.53
C ASP A 42 5.44 2.11 -20.01
N ALA A 43 5.54 1.72 -21.28
CA ALA A 43 4.60 0.82 -21.94
C ALA A 43 4.63 -0.60 -21.34
N LYS A 44 5.73 -1.03 -20.72
CA LYS A 44 5.84 -2.39 -20.13
C LYS A 44 4.84 -2.65 -19.01
N TYR A 45 4.32 -1.59 -18.37
CA TYR A 45 3.34 -1.68 -17.30
C TYR A 45 1.91 -1.82 -17.81
N ARG A 46 1.67 -1.72 -19.12
CA ARG A 46 0.34 -1.71 -19.73
C ARG A 46 -0.03 -3.09 -20.23
N ALA A 47 -1.18 -3.62 -19.82
CA ALA A 47 -1.74 -4.78 -20.48
C ALA A 47 -2.12 -4.43 -21.93
N LEU A 48 -1.98 -5.39 -22.84
CA LEU A 48 -2.40 -5.24 -24.24
C LEU A 48 -3.90 -5.50 -24.36
N THR A 49 -4.39 -6.44 -23.55
CA THR A 49 -5.79 -6.81 -23.50
C THR A 49 -6.26 -6.76 -22.05
N SER A 50 -7.32 -5.99 -21.79
CA SER A 50 -8.02 -6.05 -20.50
C SER A 50 -8.83 -7.35 -20.45
N SER A 51 -8.22 -8.41 -19.92
CA SER A 51 -8.85 -9.74 -19.79
C SER A 51 -9.17 -10.06 -18.34
N ALA A 52 -10.33 -10.66 -18.11
CA ALA A 52 -10.70 -11.21 -16.81
C ALA A 52 -9.96 -12.52 -16.48
N SER A 53 -9.51 -13.27 -17.49
CA SER A 53 -8.77 -14.54 -17.34
C SER A 53 -7.27 -14.37 -17.57
N THR A 54 -6.47 -15.16 -16.84
CA THR A 54 -5.02 -15.23 -16.97
C THR A 54 -4.61 -16.53 -17.65
N ASN A 55 -3.81 -16.48 -18.71
CA ASN A 55 -3.27 -17.68 -19.37
C ASN A 55 -1.91 -18.06 -18.76
N TYR A 56 -1.93 -18.76 -17.63
CA TYR A 56 -0.71 -19.16 -16.91
C TYR A 56 0.20 -20.10 -17.71
N LEU A 57 -0.36 -20.93 -18.60
CA LEU A 57 0.41 -21.80 -19.48
C LEU A 57 1.19 -21.00 -20.52
N ALA A 58 0.56 -20.02 -21.18
CA ALA A 58 1.24 -19.14 -22.14
C ALA A 58 2.34 -18.30 -21.47
N ILE A 59 2.09 -17.83 -20.24
CA ILE A 59 3.09 -17.14 -19.43
C ILE A 59 4.27 -18.07 -19.12
N GLU A 60 4.01 -19.28 -18.64
CA GLU A 60 5.04 -20.28 -18.34
C GLU A 60 5.90 -20.58 -19.59
N ASN A 61 5.27 -20.81 -20.74
CA ASN A 61 5.98 -21.03 -22.00
C ASN A 61 6.87 -19.85 -22.40
N THR A 62 6.36 -18.61 -22.24
CA THR A 62 7.13 -17.40 -22.55
C THR A 62 8.32 -17.24 -21.61
N LEU A 63 8.14 -17.54 -20.31
CA LEU A 63 9.21 -17.50 -19.32
C LEU A 63 10.28 -18.55 -19.59
N ASN A 64 9.88 -19.79 -19.92
CA ASN A 64 10.81 -20.87 -20.30
C ASN A 64 11.65 -20.49 -21.53
N GLN A 65 11.03 -19.85 -22.53
CA GLN A 65 11.71 -19.45 -23.75
C GLN A 65 12.70 -18.29 -23.55
N HIS A 66 12.33 -17.26 -22.78
CA HIS A 66 13.12 -16.03 -22.67
C HIS A 66 14.08 -15.99 -21.48
N TYR A 67 13.81 -16.78 -20.44
CA TYR A 67 14.58 -16.80 -19.21
C TYR A 67 14.97 -18.24 -18.81
N PRO A 68 15.66 -18.99 -19.69
CA PRO A 68 16.11 -20.33 -19.35
C PRO A 68 17.04 -20.30 -18.14
N GLN A 69 16.99 -21.34 -17.32
CA GLN A 69 17.69 -21.51 -16.03
C GLN A 69 17.29 -20.52 -14.92
N ALA A 70 16.40 -19.56 -15.17
CA ALA A 70 15.90 -18.68 -14.13
C ALA A 70 14.90 -19.41 -13.22
N GLN A 71 14.75 -18.91 -12.00
CA GLN A 71 13.84 -19.45 -10.99
C GLN A 71 12.66 -18.50 -10.74
N LEU A 72 11.43 -18.99 -10.87
CA LEU A 72 10.23 -18.20 -10.64
C LEU A 72 9.92 -18.08 -9.13
N LEU A 73 10.10 -16.88 -8.56
CA LEU A 73 9.84 -16.62 -7.14
C LEU A 73 8.35 -16.47 -6.86
N TYR A 74 7.71 -15.58 -7.62
CA TYR A 74 6.26 -15.38 -7.57
C TYR A 74 5.78 -14.71 -8.84
N ILE A 75 4.47 -14.82 -9.09
CA ILE A 75 3.77 -14.06 -10.11
C ILE A 75 2.58 -13.34 -9.49
N GLN A 76 2.32 -12.11 -9.94
CA GLN A 76 1.24 -11.26 -9.45
C GLN A 76 0.49 -10.60 -10.61
N ARG A 77 -0.82 -10.80 -10.66
CA ARG A 77 -1.76 -9.99 -11.44
C ARG A 77 -2.38 -8.94 -10.52
N HIS A 78 -2.40 -7.69 -10.97
CA HIS A 78 -3.03 -6.60 -10.22
C HIS A 78 -4.57 -6.74 -10.24
N LYS A 79 -5.26 -6.08 -9.30
CA LYS A 79 -6.74 -5.99 -9.33
C LYS A 79 -7.22 -5.12 -10.50
N GLN A 80 -6.35 -4.24 -11.00
CA GLN A 80 -6.58 -3.40 -12.16
C GLN A 80 -6.15 -4.14 -13.43
N ASP A 81 -7.10 -4.58 -14.25
CA ASP A 81 -6.85 -5.43 -15.43
C ASP A 81 -6.13 -4.72 -16.59
N TYR A 82 -6.01 -3.39 -16.55
CA TYR A 82 -5.21 -2.62 -17.51
C TYR A 82 -3.70 -2.65 -17.21
N LEU A 83 -3.28 -3.21 -16.08
CA LEU A 83 -1.87 -3.34 -15.71
C LEU A 83 -1.32 -4.70 -16.15
N ALA A 84 -0.05 -4.70 -16.57
CA ALA A 84 0.68 -5.92 -16.85
C ALA A 84 0.79 -6.83 -15.60
N ILE A 85 0.91 -8.14 -15.85
CA ILE A 85 1.31 -9.11 -14.82
C ILE A 85 2.79 -8.95 -14.52
N GLU A 86 3.16 -9.13 -13.26
CA GLU A 86 4.54 -9.10 -12.79
C GLU A 86 4.99 -10.50 -12.37
N ALA A 87 6.02 -11.04 -13.02
CA ALA A 87 6.76 -12.21 -12.57
C ALA A 87 8.08 -11.75 -11.93
N ALA A 88 8.35 -12.22 -10.71
CA ALA A 88 9.61 -12.01 -10.02
C ALA A 88 10.50 -13.24 -10.23
N LEU A 89 11.64 -13.04 -10.85
CA LEU A 89 12.61 -14.08 -11.16
C LEU A 89 13.89 -13.91 -10.35
N LYS A 90 14.50 -15.04 -10.01
CA LYS A 90 15.93 -15.13 -9.72
C LYS A 90 16.63 -15.54 -11.01
N VAL A 91 17.43 -14.63 -11.57
CA VAL A 91 18.28 -14.89 -12.73
C VAL A 91 19.71 -14.87 -12.22
N ASP A 92 20.39 -16.00 -12.27
CA ASP A 92 21.65 -16.23 -11.53
C ASP A 92 21.47 -15.89 -10.05
N ASP A 93 22.18 -14.90 -9.51
CA ASP A 93 22.00 -14.39 -8.14
C ASP A 93 21.35 -12.99 -8.08
N SER A 94 20.74 -12.54 -9.18
CA SER A 94 20.10 -11.24 -9.30
C SER A 94 18.57 -11.33 -9.35
N PHE A 95 17.92 -10.31 -8.77
CA PHE A 95 16.48 -10.18 -8.76
C PHE A 95 16.02 -9.45 -10.03
N ARG A 96 15.06 -10.00 -10.78
CA ARG A 96 14.48 -9.32 -11.95
C ARG A 96 12.96 -9.37 -11.95
N PHE A 97 12.30 -8.27 -12.30
CA PHE A 97 10.89 -8.30 -12.70
C PHE A 97 10.76 -8.46 -14.20
N VAL A 98 9.84 -9.33 -14.59
CA VAL A 98 9.40 -9.52 -15.96
C VAL A 98 7.91 -9.16 -16.02
N TYR A 99 7.56 -8.32 -17.00
CA TYR A 99 6.19 -7.87 -17.20
C TYR A 99 5.58 -8.58 -18.40
N LEU A 100 4.41 -9.19 -18.23
CA LEU A 100 3.73 -9.95 -19.27
C LEU A 100 2.26 -9.55 -19.39
N ASP A 101 1.70 -9.71 -20.58
CA ASP A 101 0.26 -9.57 -20.80
C ASP A 101 -0.49 -10.79 -20.22
N ALA A 102 -1.53 -10.53 -19.43
CA ALA A 102 -2.25 -11.58 -18.71
C ALA A 102 -2.94 -12.60 -19.62
N ALA A 103 -3.48 -12.13 -20.75
CA ALA A 103 -4.31 -12.94 -21.63
C ALA A 103 -3.47 -13.76 -22.60
N THR A 104 -2.44 -13.14 -23.16
CA THR A 104 -1.63 -13.72 -24.24
C THR A 104 -0.33 -14.36 -23.75
N GLY A 105 0.13 -14.02 -22.54
CA GLY A 105 1.46 -14.38 -22.05
C GLY A 105 2.60 -13.62 -22.71
N ARG A 106 2.31 -12.65 -23.60
CA ARG A 106 3.34 -11.90 -24.34
C ARG A 106 4.24 -11.11 -23.39
N LEU A 107 5.55 -11.22 -23.58
CA LEU A 107 6.53 -10.39 -22.89
C LEU A 107 6.35 -8.90 -23.24
N LEU A 108 6.26 -8.05 -22.23
CA LEU A 108 6.07 -6.60 -22.37
C LEU A 108 7.33 -5.80 -22.01
N GLY A 109 8.21 -6.40 -21.21
CA GLY A 109 9.49 -5.83 -20.85
C GLY A 109 9.96 -6.32 -19.49
N GLU A 110 11.05 -5.72 -19.03
CA GLU A 110 11.69 -6.07 -17.76
C GLU A 110 11.97 -4.83 -16.92
N GLY A 111 12.24 -5.06 -15.64
CA GLY A 111 12.63 -3.99 -14.74
C GLY A 111 13.25 -4.49 -13.45
N GLU A 112 13.88 -3.53 -12.79
CA GLU A 112 14.65 -3.75 -11.58
C GLU A 112 13.78 -3.70 -10.32
N TRP A 113 14.45 -3.82 -9.17
CA TRP A 113 13.81 -3.58 -7.90
C TRP A 113 13.39 -2.10 -7.73
N ALA A 114 14.13 -1.14 -8.26
CA ALA A 114 13.71 0.25 -8.18
C ALA A 114 12.51 0.54 -9.12
N ARG A 115 11.39 1.04 -8.57
CA ARG A 115 10.29 1.64 -9.35
C ARG A 115 9.45 2.67 -8.58
N ILE A 116 8.74 3.53 -9.30
CA ILE A 116 7.98 4.66 -8.71
C ILE A 116 6.99 4.20 -7.64
N SER A 117 6.24 3.11 -7.86
CA SER A 117 5.26 2.57 -6.91
C SER A 117 5.89 2.16 -5.58
N ARG A 118 7.04 1.50 -5.63
CA ARG A 118 7.76 1.07 -4.42
C ARG A 118 8.42 2.25 -3.70
N PHE A 119 8.92 3.24 -4.44
CA PHE A 119 9.50 4.45 -3.87
C PHE A 119 8.43 5.20 -3.07
N LEU A 120 7.31 5.53 -3.71
CA LEU A 120 6.23 6.30 -3.10
C LEU A 120 5.63 5.58 -1.90
N ARG A 121 5.41 4.26 -2.02
CA ARG A 121 4.88 3.45 -0.92
C ARG A 121 5.84 3.36 0.25
N ASN A 122 7.14 3.16 0.02
CA ASN A 122 8.13 3.11 1.09
C ASN A 122 8.30 4.46 1.79
N TRP A 123 8.31 5.54 1.00
CA TRP A 123 8.41 6.90 1.54
C TRP A 123 7.18 7.28 2.37
N HIS A 124 5.97 7.00 1.86
CA HIS A 124 4.73 7.26 2.58
C HIS A 124 4.64 6.47 3.89
N MET A 125 4.86 5.16 3.85
CA MET A 125 4.64 4.29 5.02
C MET A 125 5.76 4.35 6.04
N ASN A 126 7.01 4.51 5.59
CA ASN A 126 8.18 4.31 6.43
C ASN A 126 9.10 5.53 6.48
N LEU A 127 8.85 6.60 5.73
CA LEU A 127 9.82 7.70 5.51
C LEU A 127 11.22 7.14 5.18
N SER A 128 11.28 5.98 4.55
CA SER A 128 12.51 5.22 4.28
C SER A 128 13.46 5.02 5.47
N MET A 129 12.91 5.04 6.69
CA MET A 129 13.59 4.77 7.96
C MET A 129 13.13 3.43 8.54
N GLY A 130 12.63 2.53 7.69
CA GLY A 130 12.14 1.21 8.05
C GLY A 130 11.14 1.24 9.21
N TRP A 131 11.47 0.52 10.28
CA TRP A 131 10.63 0.37 11.45
C TRP A 131 10.31 1.69 12.16
N THR A 132 11.32 2.52 12.38
CA THR A 132 11.18 3.79 13.10
C THR A 132 10.28 4.75 12.36
N GLY A 133 10.46 4.88 11.04
CA GLY A 133 9.62 5.79 10.28
C GLY A 133 8.18 5.30 10.15
N LYS A 134 7.94 3.98 10.13
CA LYS A 134 6.57 3.43 10.24
C LYS A 134 5.89 3.87 11.54
N LEU A 135 6.60 3.82 12.67
CA LEU A 135 6.07 4.31 13.95
C LEU A 135 5.78 5.82 13.91
N ILE A 136 6.68 6.62 13.34
CA ILE A 136 6.48 8.07 13.19
C ILE A 136 5.21 8.36 12.37
N VAL A 137 5.10 7.77 11.17
CA VAL A 137 3.97 8.00 10.25
C VAL A 137 2.66 7.57 10.88
N THR A 138 2.60 6.36 11.43
CA THR A 138 1.39 5.84 12.05
C THR A 138 0.98 6.62 13.30
N SER A 139 1.91 7.20 14.05
CA SER A 139 1.61 8.10 15.18
C SER A 139 0.94 9.41 14.75
N LEU A 140 1.14 9.87 13.51
CA LEU A 140 0.44 11.05 12.98
C LEU A 140 -1.08 10.85 12.91
N SER A 141 -1.55 9.59 12.87
CA SER A 141 -2.98 9.28 12.90
C SER A 141 -3.66 9.76 14.18
N ILE A 142 -2.96 9.76 15.32
CA ILE A 142 -3.47 10.27 16.60
C ILE A 142 -3.70 11.78 16.53
N LEU A 143 -2.75 12.50 15.93
CA LEU A 143 -2.91 13.94 15.66
C LEU A 143 -4.04 14.20 14.67
N LEU A 144 -4.20 13.34 13.66
CA LEU A 144 -5.29 13.44 12.71
C LEU A 144 -6.66 13.23 13.38
N VAL A 145 -6.78 12.29 14.32
CA VAL A 145 -7.98 12.13 15.17
C VAL A 145 -8.24 13.39 15.99
N ILE A 146 -7.22 13.96 16.63
CA ILE A 146 -7.35 15.22 17.40
C ILE A 146 -7.82 16.35 16.49
N LEU A 147 -7.24 16.48 15.29
CA LEU A 147 -7.63 17.48 14.30
C LEU A 147 -9.08 17.31 13.84
N LEU A 148 -9.49 16.07 13.54
CA LEU A 148 -10.84 15.73 13.14
C LEU A 148 -11.85 16.09 14.24
N VAL A 149 -11.63 15.59 15.47
CA VAL A 149 -12.54 15.84 16.61
C VAL A 149 -12.60 17.33 16.95
N SER A 150 -11.44 17.99 17.06
CA SER A 150 -11.39 19.42 17.39
C SER A 150 -12.04 20.30 16.32
N SER A 151 -12.03 19.88 15.04
CA SER A 151 -12.62 20.66 13.93
C SER A 151 -14.11 20.94 14.14
N PHE A 152 -14.87 19.97 14.68
CA PHE A 152 -16.30 20.11 14.95
C PHE A 152 -16.61 21.16 16.02
N TYR A 153 -15.67 21.40 16.95
CA TYR A 153 -15.81 22.42 17.99
C TYR A 153 -15.30 23.79 17.55
N VAL A 154 -14.30 23.83 16.67
CA VAL A 154 -13.74 25.06 16.11
C VAL A 154 -14.68 25.69 15.09
N TYR A 155 -15.23 24.89 14.17
CA TYR A 155 -16.16 25.36 13.16
C TYR A 155 -17.61 25.07 13.55
N ARG A 156 -18.18 25.92 14.41
CA ARG A 156 -19.57 25.78 14.87
C ARG A 156 -20.53 25.87 13.69
N ARG A 157 -21.63 25.08 13.75
CA ARG A 157 -22.62 24.95 12.67
C ARG A 157 -21.99 24.55 11.33
N TRP A 158 -20.97 23.67 11.40
CA TRP A 158 -20.23 23.15 10.25
C TRP A 158 -21.14 22.66 9.11
N TRP A 159 -22.32 22.12 9.43
CA TRP A 159 -23.30 21.66 8.44
C TRP A 159 -23.81 22.76 7.51
N GLN A 160 -23.80 24.03 7.93
CA GLN A 160 -24.15 25.18 7.08
C GLN A 160 -23.01 25.57 6.12
N GLY A 161 -21.82 24.98 6.29
CA GLY A 161 -20.61 25.33 5.55
C GLY A 161 -20.45 24.63 4.21
N PHE A 162 -21.16 23.53 3.94
CA PHE A 162 -20.92 22.69 2.74
C PHE A 162 -21.10 23.46 1.43
N MET A 163 -22.04 24.41 1.40
CA MET A 163 -22.37 25.20 0.20
C MET A 163 -21.91 26.65 0.31
N LYS A 164 -21.11 26.99 1.33
CA LYS A 164 -20.63 28.35 1.51
C LYS A 164 -19.57 28.66 0.46
N LYS A 165 -19.89 29.55 -0.48
CA LYS A 165 -18.94 29.99 -1.52
C LYS A 165 -17.73 30.68 -0.86
N PRO A 166 -16.50 30.17 -1.03
CA PRO A 166 -15.31 30.82 -0.51
C PRO A 166 -15.03 32.07 -1.34
N ALA A 167 -14.38 33.07 -0.74
CA ALA A 167 -13.85 34.18 -1.51
C ALA A 167 -12.81 33.68 -2.53
N ALA A 168 -12.58 34.46 -3.59
CA ALA A 168 -11.51 34.19 -4.55
C ALA A 168 -10.18 33.94 -3.81
N LEU A 169 -9.45 32.89 -4.22
CA LEU A 169 -8.21 32.51 -3.55
C LEU A 169 -7.18 33.63 -3.70
N SER A 170 -6.73 34.21 -2.59
CA SER A 170 -5.74 35.27 -2.58
C SER A 170 -4.55 34.88 -1.73
N LEU A 171 -3.35 34.83 -2.34
CA LEU A 171 -2.12 34.43 -1.68
C LEU A 171 -1.81 35.29 -0.44
N TYR A 172 -2.20 36.57 -0.43
CA TYR A 172 -1.86 37.49 0.65
C TYR A 172 -2.91 37.58 1.77
N LYS A 173 -4.15 37.13 1.52
CA LYS A 173 -5.28 37.29 2.46
C LYS A 173 -5.52 36.00 3.25
N ARG A 174 -5.19 36.03 4.56
CA ARG A 174 -5.42 34.90 5.48
C ARG A 174 -6.89 34.44 5.52
N SER A 175 -7.85 35.36 5.42
CA SER A 175 -9.28 35.02 5.44
C SER A 175 -9.69 34.12 4.27
N SER A 176 -9.16 34.38 3.06
CA SER A 176 -9.41 33.57 1.87
C SER A 176 -8.95 32.12 2.07
N TRP A 177 -7.71 31.91 2.54
CA TRP A 177 -7.21 30.58 2.90
C TRP A 177 -8.04 29.91 4.00
N SER A 178 -8.56 30.68 4.95
CA SER A 178 -9.44 30.15 6.00
C SER A 178 -10.77 29.64 5.46
N ASP A 179 -11.34 30.31 4.45
CA ASP A 179 -12.57 29.86 3.81
C ASP A 179 -12.35 28.56 3.03
N TRP A 180 -11.28 28.48 2.23
CA TRP A 180 -10.92 27.27 1.49
C TRP A 180 -10.53 26.11 2.40
N HIS A 181 -9.77 26.34 3.47
CA HIS A 181 -9.42 25.31 4.46
C HIS A 181 -10.67 24.72 5.12
N LYS A 182 -11.66 25.56 5.48
CA LYS A 182 -12.93 25.08 6.05
C LYS A 182 -13.75 24.31 5.04
N LEU A 183 -13.87 24.82 3.80
CA LEU A 183 -14.66 24.17 2.76
C LEU A 183 -14.11 22.78 2.44
N PHE A 184 -12.83 22.68 2.11
CA PHE A 184 -12.22 21.41 1.73
C PHE A 184 -12.06 20.46 2.92
N GLY A 185 -11.79 20.99 4.12
CA GLY A 185 -11.79 20.19 5.34
C GLY A 185 -13.16 19.57 5.60
N LEU A 186 -14.23 20.34 5.39
CA LEU A 186 -15.60 19.89 5.57
C LEU A 186 -16.02 18.83 4.54
N TRP A 187 -15.72 19.06 3.26
CA TRP A 187 -16.00 18.10 2.19
C TRP A 187 -15.22 16.79 2.38
N SER A 188 -14.02 16.87 2.97
CA SER A 188 -13.15 15.72 3.19
C SER A 188 -13.34 15.04 4.55
N LEU A 189 -14.34 15.41 5.37
CA LEU A 189 -14.51 14.85 6.72
C LEU A 189 -14.58 13.33 6.74
N TRP A 190 -15.37 12.74 5.84
CA TRP A 190 -15.50 11.29 5.74
C TRP A 190 -14.15 10.63 5.38
N PHE A 191 -13.41 11.23 4.45
CA PHE A 191 -12.13 10.72 4.00
C PHE A 191 -11.07 10.82 5.09
N ILE A 192 -11.01 11.97 5.78
CA ILE A 192 -10.14 12.18 6.94
C ILE A 192 -10.45 11.17 8.04
N ALA A 193 -11.72 10.85 8.28
CA ALA A 193 -12.12 9.82 9.23
C ALA A 193 -11.60 8.43 8.83
N VAL A 194 -11.73 8.03 7.55
CA VAL A 194 -11.18 6.76 7.05
C VAL A 194 -9.66 6.72 7.22
N MET A 195 -8.94 7.79 6.84
CA MET A 195 -7.48 7.88 6.99
C MET A 195 -7.04 7.83 8.46
N ALA A 196 -7.78 8.49 9.35
CA ALA A 196 -7.51 8.49 10.78
C ALA A 196 -7.71 7.10 11.39
N ILE A 197 -8.83 6.44 11.10
CA ILE A 197 -9.16 5.12 11.63
C ILE A 197 -8.17 4.06 11.12
N THR A 198 -7.92 4.03 9.81
CA THR A 198 -6.97 3.08 9.21
C THR A 198 -5.53 3.36 9.66
N GLY A 199 -5.15 4.64 9.83
CA GLY A 199 -3.84 5.02 10.37
C GLY A 199 -3.65 4.59 11.83
N VAL A 200 -4.67 4.74 12.67
CA VAL A 200 -4.66 4.26 14.07
C VAL A 200 -4.58 2.73 14.08
N TRP A 201 -5.31 2.05 13.20
CA TRP A 201 -5.19 0.61 13.04
C TRP A 201 -3.76 0.19 12.69
N TYR A 202 -3.07 0.89 11.79
CA TYR A 202 -1.67 0.58 11.49
C TYR A 202 -0.72 0.80 12.67
N LEU A 203 -0.99 1.79 13.52
CA LEU A 203 -0.25 1.98 14.78
C LEU A 203 -0.47 0.80 15.74
N VAL A 204 -1.73 0.35 15.89
CA VAL A 204 -2.08 -0.83 16.69
C VAL A 204 -1.42 -2.09 16.13
N GLU A 205 -1.51 -2.31 14.82
CA GLU A 205 -0.89 -3.45 14.14
C GLU A 205 0.63 -3.48 14.36
N HIS A 206 1.28 -2.31 14.29
CA HIS A 206 2.70 -2.16 14.59
C HIS A 206 3.03 -2.51 16.05
N GLY A 207 2.20 -2.07 17.00
CA GLY A 207 2.31 -2.44 18.42
C GLY A 207 2.16 -3.95 18.66
N LEU A 208 1.15 -4.59 18.04
CA LEU A 208 0.94 -6.04 18.11
C LEU A 208 2.12 -6.82 17.53
N GLN A 209 2.69 -6.36 16.41
CA GLN A 209 3.89 -6.92 15.81
C GLN A 209 5.10 -6.79 16.75
N THR A 210 5.28 -5.63 17.38
CA THR A 210 6.35 -5.38 18.37
C THR A 210 6.26 -6.32 19.56
N ALA A 211 5.04 -6.50 20.08
CA ALA A 211 4.75 -7.36 21.22
C ALA A 211 4.70 -8.85 20.87
N LYS A 212 4.93 -9.23 19.59
CA LYS A 212 4.83 -10.59 19.07
C LYS A 212 3.49 -11.28 19.37
N VAL A 213 2.42 -10.51 19.51
CA VAL A 213 1.08 -11.04 19.77
C VAL A 213 0.54 -11.64 18.47
N PRO A 214 0.14 -12.93 18.44
CA PRO A 214 -0.52 -13.52 17.28
C PRO A 214 -1.84 -12.78 16.99
N HIS A 215 -1.93 -12.16 15.82
CA HIS A 215 -3.06 -11.31 15.44
C HIS A 215 -3.52 -11.59 14.00
N TYR A 216 -3.24 -12.80 13.49
CA TYR A 216 -3.69 -13.25 12.19
C TYR A 216 -4.01 -14.73 12.22
N VAL A 217 -4.75 -15.21 11.21
CA VAL A 217 -5.15 -16.61 11.10
C VAL A 217 -3.92 -17.51 11.00
N SER A 218 -3.88 -18.53 11.86
CA SER A 218 -2.89 -19.61 11.80
C SER A 218 -3.07 -20.38 10.50
N SER A 219 -1.97 -20.84 9.92
CA SER A 219 -2.08 -21.74 8.76
C SER A 219 -2.86 -23.00 9.15
N PRO A 220 -3.58 -23.64 8.20
CA PRO A 220 -4.25 -24.91 8.46
C PRO A 220 -3.29 -25.94 9.11
N PRO A 221 -3.77 -26.83 10.00
CA PRO A 221 -2.91 -27.78 10.72
C PRO A 221 -1.97 -28.58 9.80
N ALA A 222 -2.47 -29.08 8.67
CA ALA A 222 -1.67 -29.81 7.69
C ALA A 222 -0.52 -28.99 7.08
N VAL A 223 -0.62 -27.65 7.03
CA VAL A 223 0.50 -26.77 6.62
C VAL A 223 1.58 -26.70 7.70
N SER A 224 1.19 -26.71 8.97
CA SER A 224 2.13 -26.73 10.10
C SER A 224 2.82 -28.10 10.19
N GLU A 225 2.06 -29.18 10.08
CA GLU A 225 2.58 -30.56 10.02
C GLU A 225 3.55 -30.73 8.84
N PHE A 226 3.21 -30.19 7.67
CA PHE A 226 4.10 -30.25 6.50
C PHE A 226 5.44 -29.52 6.74
N LYS A 227 5.45 -28.43 7.51
CA LYS A 227 6.69 -27.71 7.85
C LYS A 227 7.59 -28.48 8.81
N GLU A 228 7.04 -29.39 9.59
CA GLU A 228 7.77 -30.23 10.53
C GLU A 228 8.33 -31.50 9.86
N GLN A 229 7.84 -31.84 8.66
CA GLN A 229 8.34 -32.98 7.90
C GLN A 229 9.76 -32.73 7.35
N SER A 230 10.64 -33.71 7.53
CA SER A 230 11.97 -33.70 6.91
C SER A 230 11.85 -33.88 5.39
N PRO A 231 12.56 -33.08 4.58
CA PRO A 231 12.38 -33.09 3.14
C PRO A 231 12.83 -34.43 2.53
N ARG A 232 12.00 -35.00 1.65
CA ARG A 232 12.48 -36.00 0.68
C ARG A 232 13.43 -35.27 -0.28
N LYS A 233 14.70 -35.68 -0.31
CA LYS A 233 15.68 -35.15 -1.25
C LYS A 233 15.26 -35.48 -2.69
N GLY A 234 15.43 -34.54 -3.62
CA GLY A 234 15.40 -34.80 -5.06
C GLY A 234 14.06 -34.58 -5.78
N LEU A 235 13.01 -34.07 -5.13
CA LEU A 235 11.80 -33.68 -5.85
C LEU A 235 11.90 -32.22 -6.33
N SER A 236 11.60 -31.97 -7.59
CA SER A 236 11.47 -30.61 -8.14
C SER A 236 10.08 -30.05 -7.80
N PRO A 237 9.96 -28.73 -7.60
CA PRO A 237 8.65 -28.08 -7.49
C PRO A 237 7.84 -28.23 -8.78
N ILE A 238 6.51 -28.26 -8.66
CA ILE A 238 5.58 -28.25 -9.78
C ILE A 238 5.66 -26.95 -10.58
N SER A 239 5.27 -27.05 -11.86
CA SER A 239 5.19 -25.93 -12.79
C SER A 239 4.16 -24.87 -12.37
N LEU A 240 4.24 -23.68 -12.96
CA LEU A 240 3.31 -22.58 -12.73
C LEU A 240 1.89 -22.96 -13.18
N ALA A 241 1.75 -23.57 -14.36
CA ALA A 241 0.46 -24.03 -14.85
C ALA A 241 -0.13 -25.11 -13.94
N ALA A 242 0.69 -26.08 -13.49
CA ALA A 242 0.25 -27.12 -12.56
C ALA A 242 -0.21 -26.56 -11.20
N ALA A 243 0.52 -25.56 -10.66
CA ALA A 243 0.13 -24.90 -9.42
C ALA A 243 -1.19 -24.11 -9.56
N TYR A 244 -1.40 -23.45 -10.72
CA TYR A 244 -2.65 -22.78 -11.04
C TYR A 244 -3.81 -23.78 -11.10
N GLU A 245 -3.69 -24.84 -11.90
CA GLU A 245 -4.73 -25.86 -12.06
C GLU A 245 -5.12 -26.52 -10.73
N ALA A 246 -4.13 -26.95 -9.94
CA ALA A 246 -4.38 -27.57 -8.64
C ALA A 246 -5.13 -26.62 -7.69
N ALA A 247 -4.76 -25.34 -7.66
CA ALA A 247 -5.45 -24.35 -6.83
C ALA A 247 -6.85 -24.00 -7.34
N GLN A 248 -7.03 -23.89 -8.66
CA GLN A 248 -8.32 -23.60 -9.27
C GLN A 248 -9.30 -24.75 -9.05
N GLN A 249 -8.86 -26.00 -9.13
CA GLN A 249 -9.68 -27.17 -8.80
C GLN A 249 -10.08 -27.19 -7.33
N ALA A 250 -9.16 -26.82 -6.43
CA ALA A 250 -9.42 -26.79 -4.99
C ALA A 250 -10.38 -25.67 -4.57
N PHE A 251 -10.33 -24.52 -5.24
CA PHE A 251 -11.16 -23.36 -4.95
C PHE A 251 -11.72 -22.76 -6.26
N PRO A 252 -12.78 -23.34 -6.84
CA PRO A 252 -13.25 -22.99 -8.20
C PRO A 252 -13.67 -21.54 -8.41
N SER A 253 -14.20 -20.87 -7.39
CA SER A 253 -14.62 -19.46 -7.46
C SER A 253 -13.48 -18.46 -7.21
N LEU A 254 -12.28 -18.94 -6.88
CA LEU A 254 -11.14 -18.09 -6.59
C LEU A 254 -10.60 -17.46 -7.88
N ASP A 255 -10.66 -16.14 -7.97
CA ASP A 255 -9.94 -15.36 -8.96
C ASP A 255 -8.46 -15.28 -8.55
N ILE A 256 -7.66 -16.24 -9.04
CA ILE A 256 -6.24 -16.36 -8.69
C ILE A 256 -5.46 -15.19 -9.29
N ARG A 257 -4.80 -14.42 -8.41
CA ARG A 257 -3.98 -13.25 -8.80
C ARG A 257 -2.56 -13.31 -8.28
N TYR A 258 -2.20 -14.26 -7.43
CA TYR A 258 -0.85 -14.38 -6.90
C TYR A 258 -0.48 -15.82 -6.61
N ILE A 259 0.66 -16.26 -7.15
CA ILE A 259 1.24 -17.58 -6.86
C ILE A 259 2.67 -17.33 -6.40
N ARG A 260 3.02 -17.80 -5.20
CA ARG A 260 4.36 -17.65 -4.62
C ARG A 260 4.96 -19.01 -4.28
N TYR A 261 6.13 -19.25 -4.84
CA TYR A 261 6.96 -20.40 -4.50
C TYR A 261 7.69 -20.20 -3.17
N PRO A 262 7.90 -21.28 -2.41
CA PRO A 262 8.63 -21.22 -1.16
C PRO A 262 10.14 -21.10 -1.36
N ASN A 263 10.85 -20.70 -0.30
CA ASN A 263 12.31 -20.76 -0.27
C ASN A 263 12.84 -22.14 0.12
N LYS A 264 11.99 -23.00 0.70
CA LYS A 264 12.37 -24.31 1.25
C LYS A 264 11.35 -25.38 0.86
N ALA A 265 11.81 -26.62 0.70
CA ALA A 265 10.97 -27.74 0.24
C ALA A 265 9.81 -28.12 1.16
N TYR A 266 9.90 -27.83 2.45
CA TYR A 266 8.87 -28.08 3.47
C TYR A 266 7.97 -26.87 3.73
N GLN A 267 8.01 -25.85 2.88
CA GLN A 267 7.07 -24.74 2.91
C GLN A 267 6.11 -24.85 1.73
N PRO A 268 4.82 -24.50 1.90
CA PRO A 268 3.84 -24.63 0.82
C PRO A 268 4.05 -23.57 -0.26
N ILE A 269 3.61 -23.88 -1.49
CA ILE A 269 3.26 -22.85 -2.48
C ILE A 269 2.00 -22.16 -1.94
N GLU A 270 2.02 -20.82 -1.94
CA GLU A 270 0.85 -20.03 -1.56
C GLU A 270 0.21 -19.44 -2.82
N VAL A 271 -1.00 -19.91 -3.12
CA VAL A 271 -1.86 -19.33 -4.16
C VAL A 271 -2.90 -18.44 -3.49
N ARG A 272 -3.10 -17.23 -4.00
CA ARG A 272 -3.98 -16.22 -3.41
C ARG A 272 -4.84 -15.56 -4.47
N GLY A 273 -6.06 -15.19 -4.08
CA GLY A 273 -7.08 -14.70 -5.00
C GLY A 273 -8.18 -13.89 -4.31
N TYR A 274 -9.11 -13.38 -5.11
CA TYR A 274 -10.35 -12.79 -4.62
C TYR A 274 -11.50 -13.79 -4.81
N ASN A 275 -12.48 -13.80 -3.90
CA ASN A 275 -13.68 -14.61 -4.00
C ASN A 275 -14.91 -13.70 -3.88
N ASP A 276 -15.13 -12.84 -4.88
CA ASP A 276 -16.10 -11.73 -4.87
C ASP A 276 -15.96 -10.73 -3.70
N ASP A 277 -14.82 -10.77 -3.02
CA ASP A 277 -14.52 -9.86 -1.92
C ASP A 277 -14.17 -8.46 -2.43
N ILE A 278 -15.03 -7.50 -2.11
CA ILE A 278 -14.78 -6.09 -2.45
C ILE A 278 -13.67 -5.53 -1.54
N LEU A 279 -13.82 -5.69 -0.23
CA LEU A 279 -13.03 -4.99 0.78
C LEU A 279 -11.94 -5.85 1.44
N LEU A 280 -11.75 -7.11 1.04
CA LEU A 280 -10.66 -7.91 1.57
C LEU A 280 -9.43 -7.85 0.68
N ARG A 281 -8.25 -7.90 1.31
CA ARG A 281 -6.98 -8.07 0.61
C ARG A 281 -6.92 -9.45 -0.05
N LEU A 282 -6.10 -9.53 -1.10
CA LEU A 282 -5.78 -10.78 -1.80
C LEU A 282 -5.39 -11.95 -0.88
N ARG A 283 -4.74 -11.65 0.25
CA ARG A 283 -4.27 -12.68 1.20
C ARG A 283 -5.36 -13.24 2.11
N ALA A 284 -6.60 -12.76 2.02
CA ALA A 284 -7.72 -13.27 2.79
C ALA A 284 -8.15 -14.67 2.30
N ASN A 285 -8.05 -14.92 1.00
CA ASN A 285 -8.25 -16.24 0.40
C ASN A 285 -6.91 -16.85 0.00
N ARG A 286 -6.69 -18.11 0.39
CA ARG A 286 -5.45 -18.83 0.06
C ARG A 286 -5.72 -20.30 -0.22
N VAL A 287 -4.98 -20.84 -1.16
CA VAL A 287 -4.79 -22.29 -1.30
C VAL A 287 -3.33 -22.58 -1.02
N TYR A 288 -3.08 -23.54 -0.14
CA TYR A 288 -1.75 -24.01 0.21
C TYR A 288 -1.50 -25.32 -0.53
N LEU A 289 -0.47 -25.35 -1.38
CA LEU A 289 -0.12 -26.55 -2.14
C LEU A 289 1.23 -27.10 -1.69
N LYS A 290 1.33 -28.42 -1.67
CA LYS A 290 2.60 -29.12 -1.53
C LYS A 290 3.45 -28.88 -2.78
N PRO A 291 4.66 -28.32 -2.68
CA PRO A 291 5.34 -27.84 -3.88
C PRO A 291 5.76 -28.95 -4.84
N SER A 292 5.98 -30.17 -4.37
CA SER A 292 6.44 -31.29 -5.21
C SER A 292 5.34 -32.07 -5.93
N SER A 293 4.08 -31.95 -5.51
CA SER A 293 2.97 -32.74 -6.06
C SER A 293 1.73 -31.93 -6.43
N GLY A 294 1.58 -30.69 -5.93
CA GLY A 294 0.34 -29.93 -6.08
C GLY A 294 -0.80 -30.39 -5.17
N GLU A 295 -0.53 -31.33 -4.26
CA GLU A 295 -1.50 -31.76 -3.25
C GLU A 295 -1.94 -30.58 -2.38
N VAL A 296 -3.25 -30.44 -2.18
CA VAL A 296 -3.84 -29.35 -1.39
C VAL A 296 -3.63 -29.64 0.09
N LEU A 297 -2.79 -28.83 0.73
CA LEU A 297 -2.54 -28.89 2.18
C LEU A 297 -3.62 -28.15 2.98
N GLY A 298 -4.32 -27.21 2.37
CA GLY A 298 -5.42 -26.51 3.01
C GLY A 298 -5.90 -25.28 2.25
N ILE A 299 -7.09 -24.84 2.61
CA ILE A 299 -7.76 -23.67 2.03
C ILE A 299 -8.08 -22.72 3.16
N GLN A 300 -7.79 -21.43 2.96
CA GLN A 300 -8.23 -20.35 3.82
C GLN A 300 -9.24 -19.51 3.03
N LYS A 301 -10.44 -19.31 3.56
CA LYS A 301 -11.45 -18.44 2.95
C LYS A 301 -11.60 -17.14 3.72
N GLY A 302 -11.79 -16.04 2.99
CA GLY A 302 -11.99 -14.70 3.54
C GLY A 302 -13.27 -14.61 4.38
N GLU A 303 -14.30 -15.36 4.00
CA GLU A 303 -15.60 -15.41 4.68
C GLU A 303 -15.53 -16.02 6.08
N GLU A 304 -14.58 -16.93 6.29
CA GLU A 304 -14.35 -17.64 7.56
C GLU A 304 -13.41 -16.87 8.50
N LEU A 305 -12.94 -15.70 8.08
CA LEU A 305 -12.06 -14.88 8.92
C LEU A 305 -12.81 -14.34 10.13
N ASN A 306 -12.23 -14.59 11.31
CA ASN A 306 -12.61 -13.91 12.54
C ASN A 306 -12.47 -12.38 12.41
N LEU A 307 -13.15 -11.65 13.31
CA LEU A 307 -13.26 -10.19 13.28
C LEU A 307 -11.91 -9.48 13.12
N LEU A 308 -10.89 -9.87 13.91
CA LEU A 308 -9.60 -9.18 13.91
C LEU A 308 -8.82 -9.34 12.58
N PRO A 309 -8.59 -10.56 12.03
CA PRO A 309 -8.05 -10.73 10.68
C PRO A 309 -8.87 -10.03 9.59
N ARG A 310 -10.21 -10.02 9.71
CA ARG A 310 -11.09 -9.35 8.75
C ARG A 310 -10.90 -7.84 8.76
N ILE A 311 -10.81 -7.21 9.93
CA ILE A 311 -10.47 -5.78 10.07
C ILE A 311 -9.10 -5.50 9.44
N LYS A 312 -8.10 -6.34 9.74
CA LYS A 312 -6.74 -6.22 9.18
C LYS A 312 -6.73 -6.23 7.66
N ASP A 313 -7.51 -7.13 7.05
CA ASP A 313 -7.60 -7.25 5.60
C ASP A 313 -8.57 -6.26 4.97
N THR A 314 -9.39 -5.55 5.77
CA THR A 314 -10.26 -4.45 5.33
C THR A 314 -9.57 -3.08 5.37
N ALA A 315 -8.61 -2.90 6.29
CA ALA A 315 -7.93 -1.62 6.47
C ALA A 315 -7.16 -1.16 5.21
N ASP A 316 -6.42 -2.05 4.55
CA ASP A 316 -5.64 -1.68 3.35
C ASP A 316 -6.54 -1.22 2.19
N PRO A 317 -7.56 -1.99 1.75
CA PRO A 317 -8.40 -1.53 0.65
C PRO A 317 -9.08 -0.18 0.93
N LEU A 318 -9.53 0.05 2.17
CA LEU A 318 -10.09 1.34 2.59
C LEU A 318 -9.06 2.47 2.63
N HIS A 319 -7.81 2.19 3.02
CA HIS A 319 -6.76 3.20 3.06
C HIS A 319 -6.30 3.60 1.66
N PHE A 320 -6.15 2.62 0.75
CA PHE A 320 -5.67 2.87 -0.62
C PHE A 320 -6.78 3.26 -1.60
N GLY A 321 -8.03 2.91 -1.33
CA GLY A 321 -9.15 3.14 -2.24
C GLY A 321 -9.11 2.26 -3.49
N ASN A 322 -8.46 1.10 -3.43
CA ASN A 322 -8.23 0.24 -4.59
C ASN A 322 -9.22 -0.94 -4.71
N PHE A 323 -10.36 -0.87 -4.02
CA PHE A 323 -11.32 -1.97 -3.95
C PHE A 323 -12.28 -2.07 -5.14
N SER A 324 -12.55 -0.99 -5.87
CA SER A 324 -13.46 -0.99 -7.04
C SER A 324 -12.83 -0.27 -8.24
N GLY A 325 -11.69 -0.79 -8.69
CA GLY A 325 -11.00 -0.33 -9.90
C GLY A 325 -10.38 1.08 -9.79
N ILE A 326 -10.19 1.72 -10.94
CA ILE A 326 -9.57 3.05 -11.03
C ILE A 326 -10.48 4.16 -10.50
N GLY A 327 -11.80 4.01 -10.60
CA GLY A 327 -12.77 5.01 -10.14
C GLY A 327 -12.60 5.35 -8.66
N THR A 328 -12.52 4.34 -7.79
CA THR A 328 -12.29 4.56 -6.36
C THR A 328 -10.90 5.13 -6.08
N LYS A 329 -9.88 4.74 -6.84
CA LYS A 329 -8.52 5.29 -6.70
C LYS A 329 -8.48 6.78 -7.07
N LEU A 330 -9.21 7.20 -8.10
CA LEU A 330 -9.32 8.62 -8.48
C LEU A 330 -10.05 9.45 -7.41
N ILE A 331 -11.11 8.89 -6.81
CA ILE A 331 -11.78 9.51 -5.66
C ILE A 331 -10.79 9.66 -4.50
N TRP A 332 -10.04 8.61 -4.16
CA TRP A 332 -9.01 8.68 -3.11
C TRP A 332 -7.89 9.68 -3.45
N GLY A 333 -7.46 9.75 -4.71
CA GLY A 333 -6.48 10.73 -5.18
C GLY A 333 -6.99 12.16 -5.03
N LEU A 334 -8.26 12.42 -5.40
CA LEU A 334 -8.89 13.72 -5.24
C LEU A 334 -8.97 14.13 -3.77
N PHE A 335 -9.52 13.28 -2.90
CA PHE A 335 -9.66 13.60 -1.48
C PHE A 335 -8.32 13.62 -0.74
N GLY A 336 -7.33 12.83 -1.17
CA GLY A 336 -5.94 12.95 -0.73
C GLY A 336 -5.33 14.30 -1.10
N ALA A 337 -5.59 14.80 -2.32
CA ALA A 337 -5.16 16.14 -2.73
C ALA A 337 -5.86 17.25 -1.92
N LEU A 338 -7.16 17.11 -1.65
CA LEU A 338 -7.90 18.05 -0.79
C LEU A 338 -7.36 18.04 0.64
N MET A 339 -7.09 16.86 1.21
CA MET A 339 -6.48 16.73 2.54
C MET A 339 -5.07 17.32 2.59
N SER A 340 -4.27 17.13 1.54
CA SER A 340 -2.95 17.76 1.38
C SER A 340 -3.07 19.28 1.34
N PHE A 341 -4.05 19.81 0.61
CA PHE A 341 -4.36 21.25 0.59
C PHE A 341 -4.77 21.75 1.97
N VAL A 342 -5.65 21.05 2.68
CA VAL A 342 -6.12 21.45 4.02
C VAL A 342 -4.93 21.57 4.98
N SER A 343 -4.00 20.60 4.94
CA SER A 343 -2.76 20.65 5.72
C SER A 343 -1.88 21.84 5.32
N ALA A 344 -1.60 22.02 4.02
CA ALA A 344 -0.82 23.15 3.51
C ALA A 344 -1.43 24.51 3.87
N ALA A 345 -2.75 24.65 3.73
CA ALA A 345 -3.49 25.86 4.07
C ALA A 345 -3.43 26.16 5.57
N GLY A 346 -3.50 25.13 6.43
CA GLY A 346 -3.32 25.26 7.88
C GLY A 346 -1.96 25.85 8.24
N ILE A 347 -0.90 25.26 7.69
CA ILE A 347 0.48 25.71 7.84
C ILE A 347 0.62 27.15 7.33
N TYR A 348 0.16 27.43 6.12
CA TYR A 348 0.29 28.73 5.47
C TYR A 348 -0.48 29.84 6.20
N MET A 349 -1.70 29.58 6.67
CA MET A 349 -2.47 30.54 7.48
C MET A 349 -1.75 30.92 8.77
N SER A 350 -1.03 29.98 9.38
CA SER A 350 -0.26 30.25 10.59
C SER A 350 0.97 31.11 10.29
N TRP A 351 1.66 30.86 9.17
CA TRP A 351 2.76 31.69 8.69
C TRP A 351 2.29 33.12 8.39
N LEU A 352 1.17 33.28 7.66
CA LEU A 352 0.59 34.60 7.37
C LEU A 352 0.30 35.43 8.63
N ARG A 353 0.05 34.79 9.77
CA ARG A 353 -0.20 35.47 11.06
C ARG A 353 1.08 36.11 11.63
N VAL A 354 2.25 35.54 11.37
CA VAL A 354 3.52 35.94 12.01
C VAL A 354 4.57 36.49 11.05
N LYS A 355 4.38 36.37 9.73
CA LYS A 355 5.39 36.72 8.70
C LYS A 355 5.95 38.14 8.77
N ARG A 356 5.22 39.09 9.36
CA ARG A 356 5.68 40.49 9.56
C ARG A 356 6.60 40.66 10.77
N LYS A 357 6.64 39.66 11.67
CA LYS A 357 7.28 39.74 12.99
C LYS A 357 8.27 38.61 13.26
N SER A 358 8.39 37.63 12.37
CA SER A 358 9.23 36.44 12.55
C SER A 358 9.79 35.94 11.23
N THR A 359 10.95 35.29 11.27
CA THR A 359 11.49 34.54 10.13
C THR A 359 10.84 33.16 10.06
N ALA A 360 10.89 32.51 8.89
CA ALA A 360 10.33 31.17 8.72
C ALA A 360 10.93 30.15 9.70
N VAL A 361 12.25 30.19 9.90
CA VAL A 361 12.96 29.30 10.84
C VAL A 361 12.48 29.51 12.28
N LYS A 362 12.38 30.76 12.73
CA LYS A 362 11.88 31.08 14.08
C LYS A 362 10.42 30.68 14.28
N TRP A 363 9.59 30.79 13.24
CA TRP A 363 8.18 30.38 13.30
C TRP A 363 8.00 28.85 13.30
N LEU A 364 8.75 28.14 12.47
CA LEU A 364 8.74 26.66 12.43
C LEU A 364 9.17 26.06 13.77
N GLY A 365 10.09 26.74 14.47
CA GLY A 365 10.64 26.27 15.73
C GLY A 365 11.39 24.94 15.56
N LEU A 366 11.71 24.31 16.69
CA LEU A 366 12.48 23.05 16.69
C LEU A 366 11.72 21.92 15.96
N SER A 367 10.42 21.77 16.21
CA SER A 367 9.65 20.66 15.64
C SER A 367 9.52 20.75 14.12
N GLY A 368 9.32 21.96 13.57
CA GLY A 368 9.29 22.17 12.13
C GLY A 368 10.65 21.93 11.46
N VAL A 369 11.74 22.36 12.09
CA VAL A 369 13.11 22.11 11.58
C VAL A 369 13.43 20.61 11.60
N VAL A 370 13.10 19.90 12.69
CA VAL A 370 13.27 18.45 12.77
C VAL A 370 12.42 17.73 11.72
N ALA A 371 11.17 18.14 11.52
CA ALA A 371 10.31 17.55 10.49
C ALA A 371 10.88 17.73 9.08
N ILE A 372 11.37 18.93 8.74
CA ILE A 372 12.04 19.18 7.46
C ILE A 372 13.30 18.33 7.32
N GLY A 373 14.14 18.28 8.35
CA GLY A 373 15.35 17.46 8.37
C GLY A 373 15.05 15.98 8.15
N LEU A 374 14.04 15.44 8.82
CA LEU A 374 13.58 14.06 8.62
C LEU A 374 13.08 13.81 7.20
N VAL A 375 12.33 14.75 6.61
CA VAL A 375 11.85 14.64 5.23
C VAL A 375 13.01 14.65 4.25
N VAL A 376 13.96 15.57 4.38
CA VAL A 376 15.14 15.63 3.50
C VAL A 376 15.99 14.37 3.64
N ALA A 377 16.29 13.96 4.87
CA ALA A 377 17.04 12.74 5.14
C ALA A 377 16.32 11.50 4.56
N SER A 378 14.99 11.40 4.73
CA SER A 378 14.21 10.30 4.15
C SER A 378 14.33 10.21 2.64
N LEU A 379 14.24 11.35 1.93
CA LEU A 379 14.33 11.41 0.48
C LEU A 379 15.72 10.99 -0.02
N LEU A 380 16.77 11.48 0.63
CA LEU A 380 18.15 11.09 0.32
C LEU A 380 18.37 9.60 0.55
N THR A 381 18.00 9.09 1.73
CA THR A 381 18.13 7.66 2.05
C THR A 381 17.35 6.79 1.06
N THR A 382 16.13 7.19 0.69
CA THR A 382 15.37 6.46 -0.33
C THR A 382 16.14 6.44 -1.64
N SER A 383 16.60 7.59 -2.12
CA SER A 383 17.28 7.69 -3.41
C SER A 383 18.56 6.85 -3.48
N LEU A 384 19.24 6.67 -2.34
CA LEU A 384 20.50 5.90 -2.25
C LEU A 384 20.32 4.39 -2.01
N SER A 385 19.25 3.96 -1.34
CA SER A 385 19.07 2.56 -0.90
C SER A 385 18.08 1.76 -1.74
N PHE A 386 17.51 2.38 -2.78
CA PHE A 386 16.33 1.85 -3.48
C PHE A 386 16.64 0.96 -4.68
N THR A 387 17.90 0.86 -5.10
CA THR A 387 18.29 0.28 -6.39
C THR A 387 18.27 -1.24 -6.43
N GLU A 388 18.63 -1.94 -5.36
CA GLU A 388 18.79 -3.40 -5.40
C GLU A 388 18.12 -4.14 -4.23
N ARG A 389 17.54 -5.30 -4.54
CA ARG A 389 17.01 -6.26 -3.55
C ARG A 389 17.80 -7.54 -3.63
N SER A 390 18.26 -8.01 -2.47
CA SER A 390 18.83 -9.33 -2.35
C SER A 390 17.81 -10.43 -2.65
N VAL A 391 18.26 -11.42 -3.41
CA VAL A 391 17.50 -12.64 -3.67
C VAL A 391 17.83 -13.67 -2.58
N PRO A 392 16.89 -14.54 -2.16
CA PRO A 392 17.23 -15.65 -1.30
C PRO A 392 18.32 -16.55 -1.92
N ASN A 393 19.31 -16.94 -1.11
CA ASN A 393 20.35 -17.88 -1.54
C ASN A 393 19.76 -19.24 -1.95
N GLN A 394 18.67 -19.65 -1.28
CA GLN A 394 17.93 -20.87 -1.58
C GLN A 394 16.50 -20.51 -1.96
N VAL A 395 16.07 -21.01 -3.12
CA VAL A 395 14.72 -20.92 -3.63
C VAL A 395 14.28 -22.33 -4.01
N TYR A 396 13.06 -22.71 -3.61
CA TYR A 396 12.45 -23.96 -4.01
C TYR A 396 11.29 -23.68 -4.97
N SER A 397 11.68 -23.31 -6.20
CA SER A 397 10.80 -23.00 -7.33
C SER A 397 11.21 -23.79 -8.58
N PRO A 398 10.34 -23.92 -9.59
CA PRO A 398 10.73 -24.48 -10.88
C PRO A 398 11.91 -23.70 -11.46
N ILE A 399 12.85 -24.44 -12.06
CA ILE A 399 13.88 -23.89 -12.94
C ILE A 399 13.24 -23.83 -14.32
N LEU A 400 13.21 -22.64 -14.91
CA LEU A 400 12.64 -22.40 -16.23
C LEU A 400 13.57 -22.99 -17.31
N GLY A 401 13.00 -23.49 -18.40
CA GLY A 401 13.76 -24.04 -19.54
C GLY A 401 13.40 -25.48 -19.90
#